data_AF-A0A8H7PGA8-F1
#
_entry.id   AF-A0A8H7PGA8-F1
#
_cell.length_a   1.000
_cell.length_b   1.000
_cell.length_c   1.000
_cell.angle_alpha   90.00
_cell.angle_beta   90.00
_cell.angle_gamma   90.00
#
_symmetry.space_group_name_H-M   'P 1'
#
loop_
_entity.id
_entity.type
_entity.pdbx_description
1 polymer ?
#
loop_
_entity_poly.entity_id
_entity_poly.type
_entity_poly.pdbx_seq_one_letter_code
_entity_poly.pdbx_strand_id
1 'polypeptide(L)'
;MNFSGDLQPVNRLVHSKYSALRKCCGCIHLRAGGAVSCVVWAGLSFYFAILAFMNESPFYSYIDNTALMVFGAINLIFALVALSGLGVMFINRAWYIRNLSHAIWSSVFIVLVDIIINLILFIINRQVYNSDCVQDAATRMGRSVQAAFPNGTSVNLNFTTTSDFYNCDEMWQDELKFSILSVIVIFVLYVMYQLDFCFLRFT
;
A
#
# COMPACT_ATOMS: atom_id res chain seq x y z
N MET A 1 -5.44 69.59 -13.30
CA MET A 1 -6.71 68.92 -13.59
C MET A 1 -6.41 67.64 -14.34
N ASN A 2 -6.69 66.52 -13.65
CA ASN A 2 -6.92 65.14 -14.07
C ASN A 2 -6.29 64.60 -15.37
N PHE A 3 -5.21 63.83 -15.20
CA PHE A 3 -4.95 62.65 -16.03
C PHE A 3 -5.59 61.42 -15.33
N SER A 4 -6.84 61.12 -15.69
CA SER A 4 -7.42 59.78 -15.54
C SER A 4 -6.99 59.02 -16.81
N GLY A 5 -6.37 57.84 -16.78
CA GLY A 5 -6.67 56.69 -15.95
C GLY A 5 -7.41 55.68 -16.81
N ASP A 6 -6.66 54.85 -17.55
CA ASP A 6 -7.14 53.56 -18.06
C ASP A 6 -5.93 52.64 -18.23
N LEU A 7 -5.53 52.00 -17.12
CA LEU A 7 -4.72 50.80 -17.16
C LEU A 7 -5.60 49.68 -17.74
N GLN A 8 -5.39 49.34 -19.00
CA GLN A 8 -5.90 48.08 -19.52
C GLN A 8 -5.30 46.93 -18.68
N PRO A 9 -6.10 45.99 -18.16
CA PRO A 9 -5.54 44.79 -17.58
C PRO A 9 -4.85 44.04 -18.72
N VAL A 10 -3.52 44.04 -18.72
CA VAL A 10 -2.74 43.16 -19.58
C VAL A 10 -3.06 41.74 -19.13
N ASN A 11 -4.10 41.17 -19.73
CA ASN A 11 -4.36 39.75 -19.73
C ASN A 11 -3.16 39.11 -20.42
N ARG A 12 -2.10 38.81 -19.64
CA ARG A 12 -1.11 37.80 -20.00
C ARG A 12 -1.83 36.46 -20.04
N LEU A 13 -2.56 36.23 -21.12
CA LEU A 13 -2.81 34.89 -21.62
C LEU A 13 -1.43 34.36 -22.00
N VAL A 14 -0.77 33.71 -21.03
CA VAL A 14 0.41 32.90 -21.29
C VAL A 14 -0.09 31.72 -22.14
N HIS A 15 -0.10 31.91 -23.45
CA HIS A 15 -0.23 30.82 -24.40
C HIS A 15 1.03 29.97 -24.28
N SER A 16 0.99 29.02 -23.36
CA SER A 16 1.88 27.88 -23.41
C SER A 16 1.72 27.20 -24.77
N LYS A 17 2.83 27.08 -25.50
CA LYS A 17 2.94 26.32 -26.76
C LYS A 17 2.69 24.82 -26.59
N TYR A 18 2.60 24.32 -25.35
CA TYR A 18 2.39 22.91 -25.06
C TYR A 18 0.90 22.60 -24.88
N SER A 19 0.38 21.64 -25.65
CA SER A 19 -1.01 21.16 -25.57
C SER A 19 -1.39 20.66 -24.18
N ALA A 20 -0.40 20.21 -23.39
CA ALA A 20 -0.55 19.76 -22.00
C ALA A 20 -1.02 20.85 -21.02
N LEU A 21 -0.95 22.14 -21.39
CA LEU A 21 -1.35 23.26 -20.52
C LEU A 21 -2.74 23.84 -20.88
N ARG A 22 -3.50 23.23 -21.80
CA ARG A 22 -4.89 23.62 -22.04
C ARG A 22 -5.74 23.11 -20.87
N LYS A 23 -6.12 24.02 -19.97
CA LYS A 23 -7.15 23.78 -18.95
C LYS A 23 -8.47 23.48 -19.67
N CYS A 24 -8.82 22.21 -19.85
CA CYS A 24 -10.18 21.82 -20.21
C CYS A 24 -11.08 22.09 -19.01
N CYS A 25 -12.14 22.90 -19.19
CA CYS A 25 -13.20 23.10 -18.20
C CYS A 25 -13.87 21.75 -17.94
N GLY A 26 -13.50 21.09 -16.84
CA GLY A 26 -13.92 19.73 -16.48
C GLY A 26 -12.81 18.88 -15.89
N CYS A 27 -11.54 19.21 -16.17
CA CYS A 27 -10.40 18.55 -15.53
C CYS A 27 -10.20 19.09 -14.11
N ILE A 28 -10.19 18.19 -13.12
CA ILE A 28 -9.75 18.50 -11.76
C ILE A 28 -8.38 19.20 -11.85
N HIS A 29 -8.24 20.31 -11.13
CA HIS A 29 -6.97 21.03 -11.08
C HIS A 29 -5.87 20.03 -10.67
N LEU A 30 -4.76 19.96 -11.42
CA LEU A 30 -3.71 18.95 -11.21
C LEU A 30 -3.25 18.84 -9.74
N ARG A 31 -3.30 19.97 -9.01
CA ARG A 31 -3.06 20.02 -7.56
C ARG A 31 -4.12 19.37 -6.69
N ALA A 32 -5.40 19.53 -7.02
CA ALA A 32 -6.48 18.87 -6.30
C ALA A 32 -6.39 17.34 -6.51
N GLY A 33 -6.06 16.90 -7.73
CA GLY A 33 -5.77 15.49 -8.00
C GLY A 33 -4.59 14.96 -7.18
N GLY A 34 -3.47 15.69 -7.16
CA GLY A 34 -2.30 15.34 -6.34
C GLY A 34 -2.60 15.32 -4.84
N ALA A 35 -3.40 16.26 -4.32
CA ALA A 35 -3.79 16.30 -2.92
C ALA A 35 -4.68 15.11 -2.53
N VAL A 36 -5.69 14.78 -3.35
CA VAL A 36 -6.54 13.61 -3.14
C VAL A 36 -5.71 12.33 -3.17
N SER A 37 -4.80 12.22 -4.14
CA SER A 37 -3.89 11.09 -4.27
C SER A 37 -3.02 10.92 -3.02
N CYS A 38 -2.43 11.99 -2.48
CA CYS A 38 -1.70 11.94 -1.21
C CYS A 38 -2.55 11.41 -0.04
N VAL A 39 -3.81 11.82 0.08
CA VAL A 39 -4.70 11.36 1.16
C VAL A 39 -4.98 9.86 1.02
N VAL A 40 -5.32 9.41 -0.19
CA VAL A 40 -5.61 8.00 -0.46
C VAL A 40 -4.39 7.14 -0.14
N TRP A 41 -3.21 7.53 -0.63
CA TRP A 41 -1.98 6.77 -0.39
C TRP A 41 -1.52 6.84 1.06
N ALA A 42 -1.66 7.98 1.74
CA ALA A 42 -1.38 8.07 3.17
C ALA A 42 -2.29 7.14 3.98
N GLY A 43 -3.61 7.15 3.70
CA GLY A 43 -4.58 6.30 4.38
C GLY A 43 -4.32 4.80 4.16
N LEU A 44 -4.05 4.41 2.92
CA LEU A 44 -3.74 3.02 2.56
C LEU A 44 -2.43 2.54 3.21
N SER A 45 -1.42 3.42 3.27
CA SER A 45 -0.14 3.11 3.93
C SER A 45 -0.27 3.01 5.44
N PHE A 46 -1.09 3.87 6.06
CA PHE A 46 -1.42 3.75 7.49
C PHE A 46 -2.17 2.45 7.78
N TYR A 47 -3.12 2.06 6.92
CA TYR A 47 -3.84 0.81 7.06
C TYR A 47 -2.88 -0.39 7.06
N PHE A 48 -1.95 -0.45 6.09
CA PHE A 48 -0.94 -1.50 6.05
C PHE A 48 0.02 -1.47 7.24
N ALA A 49 0.41 -0.28 7.72
CA ALA A 49 1.25 -0.16 8.90
C ALA A 49 0.55 -0.67 10.17
N ILE A 50 -0.74 -0.37 10.35
CA ILE A 50 -1.53 -0.83 11.50
C ILE A 50 -1.64 -2.36 11.49
N LEU A 51 -2.02 -2.96 10.35
CA LEU A 51 -2.11 -4.41 10.23
C LEU A 51 -0.78 -5.08 10.56
N ALA A 52 0.32 -4.56 10.00
CA ALA A 52 1.64 -5.09 10.25
C ALA A 52 2.04 -5.04 11.74
N PHE A 53 1.68 -3.97 12.47
CA PHE A 53 1.90 -3.89 13.92
C PHE A 53 0.97 -4.79 14.74
N MET A 54 -0.14 -5.24 14.16
CA MET A 54 -1.01 -6.27 14.74
C MET A 54 -0.51 -7.69 14.43
N ASN A 55 0.66 -7.83 13.79
CA ASN A 55 1.17 -9.11 13.24
C ASN A 55 0.20 -9.76 12.24
N GLU A 56 -0.62 -8.97 11.57
CA GLU A 56 -1.52 -9.43 10.52
C GLU A 56 -1.06 -8.87 9.17
N SER A 57 -1.26 -9.65 8.11
CA SER A 57 -0.92 -9.23 6.76
C SER A 57 -2.12 -9.43 5.83
N PRO A 58 -2.40 -8.49 4.91
CA PRO A 58 -3.53 -8.60 4.01
C PRO A 58 -3.31 -9.57 2.84
N PHE A 59 -2.07 -10.03 2.63
CA PHE A 59 -1.68 -10.86 1.47
C PHE A 59 -1.22 -12.27 1.82
N TYR A 60 -0.74 -12.47 3.05
CA TYR A 60 -0.13 -13.72 3.50
C TYR A 60 -0.74 -14.12 4.84
N SER A 61 -1.18 -15.37 4.97
CA SER A 61 -1.62 -15.90 6.26
C SER A 61 -0.45 -16.10 7.24
N TYR A 62 0.77 -16.30 6.73
CA TYR A 62 1.95 -16.51 7.55
C TYR A 62 3.19 -15.82 6.99
N ILE A 63 3.77 -14.91 7.77
CA ILE A 63 5.08 -14.30 7.55
C ILE A 63 5.77 -14.15 8.91
N ASP A 64 7.09 -14.22 8.94
CA ASP A 64 7.88 -13.94 10.14
C ASP A 64 7.56 -12.55 10.72
N ASN A 65 7.34 -12.48 12.03
CA ASN A 65 7.05 -11.23 12.75
C ASN A 65 8.08 -10.13 12.47
N THR A 66 9.36 -10.50 12.28
CA THR A 66 10.42 -9.54 11.95
C THR A 66 10.20 -8.87 10.59
N ALA A 67 9.80 -9.63 9.57
CA ALA A 67 9.52 -9.08 8.25
C ALA A 67 8.26 -8.19 8.25
N LEU A 68 7.22 -8.60 9.00
CA LEU A 68 6.03 -7.78 9.24
C LEU A 68 6.35 -6.43 9.88
N MET A 69 7.17 -6.40 10.93
CA MET A 69 7.56 -5.14 11.58
C MET A 69 8.31 -4.20 10.62
N VAL A 70 9.19 -4.74 9.77
CA VAL A 70 9.93 -3.95 8.77
C VAL A 70 8.97 -3.39 7.71
N PHE A 71 8.05 -4.21 7.19
CA PHE A 71 7.00 -3.77 6.25
C PHE A 71 6.13 -2.66 6.86
N GLY A 72 5.76 -2.80 8.14
CA GLY A 72 4.99 -1.78 8.86
C GLY A 72 5.74 -0.46 9.01
N ALA A 73 7.03 -0.51 9.38
CA ALA A 73 7.86 0.68 9.52
C ALA A 73 8.06 1.42 8.18
N ILE A 74 8.28 0.69 7.08
CA ILE A 74 8.44 1.27 5.74
C ILE A 74 7.14 1.95 5.28
N ASN A 75 5.99 1.29 5.47
CA ASN A 75 4.69 1.89 5.13
C ASN A 75 4.37 3.11 6.00
N LEU A 76 4.77 3.12 7.27
CA LEU A 76 4.63 4.29 8.14
C LEU A 76 5.46 5.48 7.63
N ILE A 77 6.71 5.24 7.24
CA ILE A 77 7.56 6.29 6.64
C ILE A 77 6.93 6.80 5.34
N PHE A 78 6.43 5.90 4.49
CA PHE A 78 5.76 6.28 3.25
C PHE A 78 4.49 7.11 3.51
N ALA A 79 3.71 6.76 4.53
CA ALA A 79 2.54 7.53 4.95
C ALA A 79 2.90 8.96 5.38
N LEU A 80 4.00 9.13 6.14
CA LEU A 80 4.51 10.45 6.53
C LEU A 80 4.97 11.26 5.31
N VAL A 81 5.64 10.62 4.34
CA VAL A 81 6.03 11.27 3.08
C VAL A 81 4.80 11.72 2.29
N ALA A 82 3.77 10.88 2.18
CA ALA A 82 2.51 11.23 1.51
C ALA A 82 1.78 12.39 2.22
N LEU A 83 1.73 12.40 3.55
CA LEU A 83 1.18 13.51 4.34
C LEU A 83 1.98 14.81 4.15
N SER A 84 3.31 14.72 4.12
CA SER A 84 4.16 15.88 3.85
C SER A 84 3.87 16.48 2.47
N GLY A 85 3.54 15.63 1.49
CA GLY A 85 3.14 16.07 0.17
C GLY A 85 1.89 16.93 0.17
N LEU A 86 0.93 16.63 1.04
CA LEU A 86 -0.28 17.43 1.24
C LEU A 86 0.08 18.85 1.75
N GLY A 87 0.99 18.95 2.72
CA GLY A 87 1.50 20.23 3.21
C GLY A 87 2.23 21.06 2.15
N VAL A 88 3.06 20.41 1.32
CA VAL A 88 3.79 21.08 0.23
C VAL A 88 2.85 21.67 -0.83
N MET A 89 1.70 21.02 -1.10
CA MET A 89 0.70 21.55 -2.03
C MET A 89 0.11 22.88 -1.57
N PHE A 90 -0.05 23.09 -0.25
CA PHE A 90 -0.56 24.34 0.30
C PHE A 90 0.48 25.47 0.27
N ILE A 91 1.75 25.16 0.54
CA ILE A 91 2.84 26.17 0.58
C ILE A 91 3.19 26.66 -0.83
N ASN A 92 2.97 25.84 -1.86
CA ASN A 92 3.11 26.21 -3.27
C ASN A 92 4.47 26.86 -3.61
N ARG A 93 5.56 26.22 -3.19
CA ARG A 93 6.93 26.64 -3.52
C ARG A 93 7.62 25.59 -4.38
N ALA A 94 8.15 26.01 -5.53
CA ALA A 94 8.77 25.12 -6.52
C ALA A 94 9.95 24.29 -5.98
N TRP A 95 10.72 24.83 -5.04
CA TRP A 95 11.83 24.12 -4.41
C TRP A 95 11.35 22.90 -3.59
N TYR A 96 10.30 23.07 -2.77
CA TYR A 96 9.74 22.00 -1.97
C TYR A 96 9.08 20.91 -2.83
N ILE A 97 8.38 21.29 -3.91
CA ILE A 97 7.75 20.34 -4.84
C ILE A 97 8.79 19.44 -5.52
N ARG A 98 9.95 20.01 -5.90
CA ARG A 98 11.05 19.24 -6.52
C ARG A 98 11.64 18.21 -5.55
N ASN A 99 11.92 18.62 -4.32
CA ASN A 99 12.48 17.71 -3.31
C ASN A 99 11.48 16.61 -2.92
N LEU A 100 10.20 16.95 -2.78
CA LEU A 100 9.13 15.98 -2.51
C LEU A 100 9.02 14.93 -3.61
N SER A 101 9.11 15.32 -4.89
CA SER A 101 9.04 14.38 -6.01
C SER A 101 10.14 13.32 -5.93
N HIS A 102 11.38 13.72 -5.59
CA HIS A 102 12.48 12.78 -5.38
C HIS A 102 12.25 11.90 -4.14
N ALA A 103 11.73 12.47 -3.05
CA ALA A 103 11.41 11.73 -1.83
C ALA A 103 10.35 10.65 -2.10
N ILE A 104 9.25 10.99 -2.80
CA ILE A 104 8.20 10.04 -3.20
C ILE A 104 8.76 8.93 -4.08
N TRP A 105 9.63 9.26 -5.04
CA TRP A 105 10.28 8.26 -5.88
C TRP A 105 11.09 7.26 -5.04
N SER A 106 11.92 7.77 -4.13
CA SER A 106 12.73 6.91 -3.25
C SER A 106 11.89 6.05 -2.31
N SER A 107 10.84 6.60 -1.71
CA SER A 107 10.02 5.89 -0.74
C SER A 107 9.15 4.81 -1.40
N VAL A 108 8.58 5.09 -2.59
CA VAL A 108 7.88 4.08 -3.38
C VAL A 108 8.82 2.94 -3.78
N PHE A 109 10.05 3.26 -4.20
CA PHE A 109 11.02 2.23 -4.56
C PHE A 109 11.32 1.29 -3.38
N ILE A 110 11.51 1.85 -2.18
CA ILE A 110 11.75 1.06 -0.97
C ILE A 110 10.54 0.15 -0.66
N VAL A 111 9.31 0.68 -0.75
CA VAL A 111 8.08 -0.10 -0.53
C VAL A 111 7.96 -1.25 -1.54
N LEU A 112 8.23 -0.99 -2.82
CA LEU A 112 8.15 -2.03 -3.86
C LEU A 112 9.17 -3.14 -3.64
N VAL A 113 10.41 -2.78 -3.26
CA VAL A 113 11.45 -3.77 -2.94
C VAL A 113 11.04 -4.61 -1.74
N ASP A 114 10.49 -3.99 -0.69
CA ASP A 114 10.05 -4.71 0.51
C ASP A 114 8.91 -5.70 0.22
N ILE A 115 7.93 -5.31 -0.60
CA ILE A 115 6.84 -6.19 -1.04
C ILE A 115 7.37 -7.42 -1.80
N ILE A 116 8.38 -7.24 -2.65
CA ILE A 116 9.02 -8.35 -3.38
C ILE A 116 9.79 -9.26 -2.42
N ILE A 117 10.52 -8.71 -1.46
CA ILE A 117 11.24 -9.49 -0.44
C ILE A 117 10.25 -10.34 0.36
N ASN A 118 9.14 -9.75 0.81
CA ASN A 118 8.10 -10.45 1.56
C ASN A 118 7.46 -11.58 0.74
N LEU A 119 7.25 -11.37 -0.57
CA LEU A 119 6.78 -12.42 -1.48
C LEU A 119 7.77 -13.59 -1.58
N ILE A 120 9.07 -13.28 -1.71
CA ILE A 120 10.12 -14.31 -1.79
C ILE A 120 10.21 -15.10 -0.48
N LEU A 121 10.16 -14.43 0.67
CA LEU A 121 10.16 -15.09 1.97
C LEU A 121 8.97 -16.05 2.13
N PHE A 122 7.78 -15.63 1.69
CA PHE A 122 6.60 -16.48 1.69
C PHE A 122 6.77 -17.73 0.80
N ILE A 123 7.40 -17.59 -0.37
CA ILE A 123 7.68 -18.73 -1.27
C ILE A 123 8.63 -19.74 -0.62
N ILE A 124 9.68 -19.25 0.07
CA ILE A 124 10.71 -20.11 0.66
C ILE A 124 10.17 -20.88 1.88
N ASN A 125 9.33 -20.25 2.69
CA ASN A 125 8.86 -20.80 3.97
C ASN A 125 7.64 -21.73 3.86
N ARG A 126 7.45 -22.45 2.74
CA ARG A 126 6.31 -23.38 2.53
C ARG A 126 6.18 -24.45 3.63
N GLN A 127 7.30 -24.96 4.14
CA GLN A 127 7.27 -26.01 5.15
C GLN A 127 6.69 -25.52 6.48
N VAL A 128 7.03 -24.29 6.89
CA VAL A 128 6.54 -23.68 8.13
C VAL A 128 5.06 -23.29 7.96
N TYR A 129 4.68 -22.81 6.78
CA TYR A 129 3.28 -22.57 6.45
C TYR A 129 2.42 -23.83 6.63
N ASN A 130 2.90 -24.98 6.13
CA ASN A 130 2.14 -26.23 6.23
C ASN A 130 2.01 -26.71 7.68
N SER A 131 3.05 -26.59 8.52
CA SER A 131 2.93 -26.96 9.94
C SER A 131 1.91 -26.09 10.68
N ASP A 132 1.92 -24.79 10.40
CA ASP A 132 1.08 -23.83 11.11
C ASP A 132 -0.37 -23.89 10.64
N CYS A 133 -0.59 -24.14 9.33
CA CYS A 133 -1.91 -24.44 8.77
C CYS A 133 -2.55 -25.66 9.46
N VAL A 134 -1.80 -26.75 9.60
CA VAL A 134 -2.30 -27.97 10.27
C VAL A 134 -2.56 -27.70 11.75
N GLN A 135 -1.69 -26.95 12.43
CA GLN A 135 -1.84 -26.64 13.84
C GLN A 135 -3.05 -25.73 14.12
N ASP A 136 -3.28 -24.70 13.30
CA ASP A 136 -4.43 -23.81 13.47
C ASP A 136 -5.74 -24.54 13.15
N ALA A 137 -5.78 -25.35 12.09
CA ALA A 137 -6.92 -26.20 11.74
C ALA A 137 -7.27 -27.18 12.87
N ALA A 138 -6.26 -27.87 13.42
CA ALA A 138 -6.42 -28.78 14.55
C ALA A 138 -6.92 -28.05 15.81
N THR A 139 -6.39 -26.86 16.10
CA THR A 139 -6.79 -26.05 17.27
C THR A 139 -8.24 -25.56 17.16
N ARG A 140 -8.66 -25.09 15.97
CA ARG A 140 -10.04 -24.65 15.73
C ARG A 140 -11.03 -25.80 15.84
N MET A 141 -10.67 -26.98 15.30
CA MET A 141 -11.48 -28.18 15.41
C MET A 141 -11.55 -28.69 16.86
N GLY A 142 -10.44 -28.67 17.61
CA GLY A 142 -10.43 -28.98 19.03
C GLY A 142 -11.37 -28.07 19.83
N ARG A 143 -11.36 -26.76 19.56
CA ARG A 143 -12.27 -25.79 20.20
C ARG A 143 -13.74 -26.04 19.85
N SER A 144 -14.05 -26.35 18.59
CA SER A 144 -15.44 -26.61 18.18
C SER A 144 -15.98 -27.92 18.75
N VAL A 145 -15.15 -28.97 18.85
CA VAL A 145 -15.50 -30.25 19.49
C VAL A 145 -15.67 -30.07 21.00
N GLN A 146 -14.77 -29.32 21.66
CA GLN A 146 -14.89 -28.99 23.08
C GLN A 146 -16.17 -28.18 23.37
N ALA A 147 -16.55 -27.26 22.48
CA ALA A 147 -17.78 -26.49 22.59
C ALA A 147 -19.05 -27.35 22.37
N ALA A 148 -18.97 -28.39 21.54
CA ALA A 148 -20.07 -29.32 21.31
C ALA A 148 -20.27 -30.33 22.45
N PHE A 149 -19.22 -30.64 23.23
CA PHE A 149 -19.26 -31.58 24.35
C PHE A 149 -18.78 -30.93 25.67
N PRO A 150 -19.60 -30.08 26.30
CA PRO A 150 -19.21 -29.36 27.52
C PRO A 150 -19.06 -30.25 28.78
N ASN A 151 -19.55 -31.50 28.75
CA ASN A 151 -19.66 -32.38 29.93
C ASN A 151 -18.80 -33.66 29.87
N GLY A 152 -17.48 -33.52 29.71
CA GLY A 152 -16.57 -34.42 30.44
C GLY A 152 -15.79 -35.51 29.70
N THR A 153 -15.63 -35.46 28.37
CA THR A 153 -14.53 -36.18 27.73
C THR A 153 -13.76 -35.22 26.83
N SER A 154 -12.56 -34.82 27.25
CA SER A 154 -11.59 -34.19 26.36
C SER A 154 -11.24 -35.22 25.28
N VAL A 155 -11.96 -35.18 24.16
CA VAL A 155 -11.62 -35.97 22.98
C VAL A 155 -10.31 -35.39 22.45
N ASN A 156 -9.19 -35.94 22.91
CA ASN A 156 -7.87 -35.62 22.39
C ASN A 156 -7.77 -36.24 20.99
N LEU A 157 -8.24 -35.50 19.99
CA LEU A 157 -8.09 -35.85 18.59
C LEU A 157 -6.59 -35.71 18.27
N ASN A 158 -5.87 -36.83 18.35
CA ASN A 158 -4.46 -36.92 17.98
C ASN A 158 -4.34 -36.85 16.45
N PHE A 159 -4.53 -35.65 15.89
CA PHE A 159 -4.34 -35.39 14.47
C PHE A 159 -2.85 -35.50 14.16
N THR A 160 -2.49 -36.54 13.41
CA THR A 160 -1.10 -36.77 13.00
C THR A 160 -0.72 -35.73 11.94
N THR A 161 0.34 -34.97 12.18
CA THR A 161 0.84 -33.89 11.29
C THR A 161 1.45 -34.39 9.98
N THR A 162 1.54 -35.70 9.78
CA THR A 162 2.27 -36.36 8.68
C THR A 162 1.47 -36.58 7.41
N SER A 163 0.15 -36.38 7.41
CA SER A 163 -0.69 -36.55 6.23
C SER A 163 -1.56 -35.33 6.00
N ASP A 164 -1.63 -34.91 4.74
CA ASP A 164 -2.22 -33.66 4.26
C ASP A 164 -3.76 -33.69 4.29
N PHE A 165 -4.34 -34.00 5.46
CA PHE A 165 -5.79 -34.14 5.67
C PHE A 165 -6.56 -32.84 5.48
N TYR A 166 -5.88 -31.69 5.60
CA TYR A 166 -6.48 -30.37 5.54
C TYR A 166 -6.25 -29.66 4.20
N ASN A 167 -5.64 -30.34 3.22
CA ASN A 167 -5.35 -29.81 1.90
C ASN A 167 -4.61 -28.45 1.95
N CYS A 168 -3.66 -28.34 2.89
CA CYS A 168 -2.93 -27.09 3.16
C CYS A 168 -2.07 -26.69 1.95
N ASP A 169 -1.66 -27.67 1.13
CA ASP A 169 -0.88 -27.41 -0.06
C ASP A 169 -1.66 -26.70 -1.17
N GLU A 170 -2.92 -27.08 -1.39
CA GLU A 170 -3.78 -26.42 -2.39
C GLU A 170 -4.10 -24.98 -1.93
N MET A 171 -4.35 -24.80 -0.62
CA MET A 171 -4.56 -23.47 -0.03
C MET A 171 -3.33 -22.56 -0.18
N TRP A 172 -2.12 -23.09 0.07
CA TRP A 172 -0.88 -22.34 -0.14
C TRP A 172 -0.71 -21.90 -1.60
N GLN A 173 -1.00 -22.79 -2.56
CA GLN A 173 -0.91 -22.46 -3.99
C GLN A 173 -1.88 -21.35 -4.38
N ASP A 174 -3.08 -21.33 -3.82
CA ASP A 174 -4.08 -20.31 -4.12
C ASP A 174 -3.75 -18.97 -3.47
N GLU A 175 -3.26 -18.96 -2.22
CA GLU A 175 -2.72 -17.77 -1.57
C GLU A 175 -1.56 -17.16 -2.37
N LEU A 176 -0.64 -18.01 -2.86
CA LEU A 176 0.49 -17.58 -3.67
C LEU A 176 0.06 -16.92 -4.99
N LYS A 177 -0.91 -17.50 -5.70
CA LYS A 177 -1.45 -16.90 -6.94
C LYS A 177 -2.12 -15.56 -6.66
N PHE A 178 -2.90 -15.47 -5.59
CA PHE A 178 -3.56 -14.23 -5.19
C PHE A 178 -2.54 -13.15 -4.81
N SER A 179 -1.50 -13.51 -4.06
CA SER A 179 -0.42 -12.59 -3.68
C SER A 179 0.37 -12.10 -4.89
N ILE A 180 0.70 -12.96 -5.85
CA ILE A 180 1.37 -12.51 -7.09
C ILE A 180 0.49 -11.52 -7.86
N LEU A 181 -0.81 -11.80 -7.99
CA LEU A 181 -1.75 -10.88 -8.65
C LEU A 181 -1.85 -9.55 -7.91
N SER A 182 -1.92 -9.56 -6.58
CA SER A 182 -1.98 -8.33 -5.78
C SER A 182 -0.71 -7.50 -5.93
N VAL A 183 0.47 -8.12 -5.93
CA VAL A 183 1.76 -7.44 -6.15
C VAL A 183 1.82 -6.78 -7.53
N ILE A 184 1.31 -7.43 -8.58
CA ILE A 184 1.24 -6.84 -9.92
C ILE A 184 0.34 -5.60 -9.93
N VAL A 185 -0.85 -5.67 -9.31
CA VAL A 185 -1.78 -4.54 -9.22
C VAL A 185 -1.16 -3.38 -8.44
N ILE A 186 -0.54 -3.68 -7.29
CA ILE A 186 0.19 -2.71 -6.48
C ILE A 186 1.27 -2.03 -7.32
N PHE A 187 2.10 -2.79 -8.02
CA PHE A 187 3.15 -2.25 -8.86
C PHE A 187 2.60 -1.24 -9.88
N VAL A 188 1.53 -1.58 -10.60
CA VAL A 188 0.89 -0.68 -11.57
C VAL A 188 0.37 0.59 -10.91
N LEU A 189 -0.31 0.49 -9.76
CA LEU A 189 -0.87 1.64 -9.04
C LEU A 189 0.23 2.57 -8.52
N TYR A 190 1.34 2.02 -7.99
CA TYR A 190 2.47 2.79 -7.50
C TYR A 190 3.23 3.51 -8.64
N VAL A 191 3.38 2.86 -9.80
CA VAL A 191 3.97 3.50 -10.99
C VAL A 191 3.08 4.64 -11.50
N MET A 192 1.75 4.43 -11.56
CA MET A 192 0.80 5.48 -11.92
C MET A 192 0.90 6.68 -10.97
N TYR A 193 0.99 6.44 -9.67
CA TYR A 193 1.18 7.48 -8.67
C TYR A 193 2.48 8.29 -8.87
N GLN A 194 3.59 7.62 -9.18
CA GLN A 194 4.86 8.30 -9.48
C GLN A 194 4.77 9.19 -10.73
N LEU A 195 4.04 8.77 -11.76
CA LEU A 195 3.86 9.53 -13.00
C LEU A 195 3.06 10.82 -12.74
N ASP A 196 2.03 10.77 -11.92
CA ASP A 196 1.24 11.97 -11.54
C ASP A 196 2.13 13.03 -10.89
N PHE A 197 2.99 12.62 -9.96
CA PHE A 197 3.94 13.53 -9.28
C PHE A 197 5.06 14.01 -10.20
N CYS A 198 5.50 13.17 -11.15
CA CYS A 198 6.45 13.57 -12.18
C CYS A 198 5.85 14.67 -13.07
N PHE A 199 4.58 14.52 -13.48
CA PHE A 199 3.90 15.51 -14.32
C PHE A 199 3.67 16.84 -13.57
N LEU A 200 3.32 16.78 -12.28
CA LEU A 200 3.16 17.96 -11.43
C LEU A 200 4.45 18.78 -11.28
N ARG A 201 5.62 18.15 -11.39
CA ARG A 201 6.92 18.86 -11.37
C ARG A 201 7.09 19.80 -12.56
N PHE A 202 6.48 19.48 -13.71
CA PHE A 202 6.63 20.24 -14.96
C PHE A 202 5.64 21.41 -15.10
N THR A 203 4.61 21.49 -14.24
CA THR A 203 3.60 22.55 -14.22
C THR A 203 3.91 23.65 -13.21
#